data_AF-A0A7C7EMQ0-F1
#
_entry.id   AF-A0A7C7EMQ0-F1
#
_cell.length_a   1.000
_cell.length_b   1.000
_cell.length_c   1.000
_cell.angle_alpha   90.00
_cell.angle_beta   90.00
_cell.angle_gamma   90.00
#
_symmetry.space_group_name_H-M   'P 1'
#
loop_
_entity.id
_entity.type
_entity.pdbx_description
1 polymer ?
#
loop_
_entity_poly.entity_id
_entity_poly.type
_entity_poly.pdbx_seq_one_letter_code
_entity_poly.pdbx_strand_id
1 'polypeptide(L)'
;MIIEKIKAMPRMKASLEYSQREYNIYSNMLNKIENGDLREKIINAQDMIFHEIEQKASEYKILSSAVDALPGIQKSVIIYCYFKNGSKPGNKKERLSKHYESLGLSYGKVKSIRKKALKTIEAAYLAGQAELAEE
;
A
#
# COMPACT_ATOMS: atom_id res chain seq x y z
N MET A 1 -7.09 12.66 -2.18
CA MET A 1 -8.22 11.81 -2.63
C MET A 1 -7.90 10.34 -2.35
N ILE A 2 -8.65 9.66 -1.46
CA ILE A 2 -8.30 8.32 -0.93
C ILE A 2 -8.11 7.24 -2.02
N ILE A 3 -8.80 7.36 -3.15
CA ILE A 3 -8.72 6.41 -4.27
C ILE A 3 -7.31 6.30 -4.85
N GLU A 4 -6.60 7.42 -4.99
CA GLU A 4 -5.24 7.41 -5.56
C GLU A 4 -4.24 6.77 -4.59
N LYS A 5 -4.40 7.02 -3.29
CA LYS A 5 -3.62 6.34 -2.25
C LYS A 5 -3.85 4.83 -2.28
N ILE A 6 -5.10 4.38 -2.37
CA ILE A 6 -5.44 2.96 -2.52
C ILE A 6 -4.76 2.39 -3.78
N LYS A 7 -4.92 3.03 -4.95
CA LYS A 7 -4.27 2.55 -6.19
C LYS A 7 -2.74 2.47 -6.09
N ALA A 8 -2.12 3.33 -5.28
CA ALA A 8 -0.68 3.34 -5.07
C ALA A 8 -0.20 2.23 -4.13
N MET A 9 -1.06 1.64 -3.29
CA MET A 9 -0.66 0.64 -2.27
C MET A 9 0.21 -0.51 -2.80
N PRO A 10 -0.06 -1.13 -3.97
CA PRO A 10 0.82 -2.18 -4.49
C PRO A 10 2.23 -1.67 -4.81
N ARG A 11 2.34 -0.43 -5.31
CA ARG A 11 3.64 0.21 -5.59
C ARG A 11 4.35 0.61 -4.30
N MET A 12 3.60 1.10 -3.30
CA MET A 12 4.15 1.40 -1.97
C MET A 12 4.73 0.14 -1.33
N LYS A 13 3.99 -0.98 -1.38
CA LYS A 13 4.48 -2.28 -0.90
C LYS A 13 5.77 -2.70 -1.60
N ALA A 14 5.81 -2.64 -2.92
CA ALA A 14 7.00 -2.99 -3.69
C ALA A 14 8.19 -2.06 -3.38
N SER A 15 7.94 -0.76 -3.20
CA SER A 15 8.97 0.21 -2.80
C SER A 15 9.53 -0.09 -1.41
N LEU A 16 8.69 -0.50 -0.46
CA LEU A 16 9.12 -0.90 0.89
C LEU A 16 9.99 -2.15 0.85
N GLU A 17 9.56 -3.17 0.09
CA GLU A 17 10.34 -4.40 -0.10
C GLU A 17 11.71 -4.12 -0.74
N TYR A 18 11.75 -3.22 -1.73
CA TYR A 18 12.98 -2.78 -2.38
C TYR A 18 13.91 -2.06 -1.40
N SER A 19 13.40 -1.07 -0.68
CA SER A 19 14.20 -0.26 0.25
C SER A 19 14.75 -1.11 1.41
N GLN A 20 13.95 -2.05 1.94
CA GLN A 20 14.42 -2.99 2.96
C GLN A 20 15.55 -3.89 2.43
N ARG A 21 15.48 -4.30 1.16
CA ARG A 21 16.55 -5.08 0.52
C ARG A 21 17.83 -4.27 0.41
N GLU A 22 17.75 -3.00 -0.01
CA GLU A 22 18.92 -2.11 -0.07
C GLU A 22 19.54 -1.91 1.31
N TYR A 23 18.73 -1.64 2.34
CA TYR A 23 19.20 -1.54 3.72
C TYR A 23 20.01 -2.78 4.16
N ASN A 24 19.52 -3.98 3.83
CA ASN A 24 20.22 -5.23 4.13
C ASN A 24 21.54 -5.36 3.35
N ILE A 25 21.59 -4.89 2.11
CA ILE A 25 22.83 -4.88 1.30
C ILE A 25 23.87 -3.95 1.94
N TYR A 26 23.48 -2.72 2.27
CA TYR A 26 24.39 -1.74 2.90
C TYR A 26 24.88 -2.21 4.27
N SER A 27 24.00 -2.79 5.09
CA SER A 27 24.38 -3.41 6.38
C SER A 27 25.46 -4.47 6.22
N ASN A 28 25.35 -5.32 5.19
CA ASN A 28 26.34 -6.36 4.91
C ASN A 28 27.65 -5.80 4.37
N MET A 29 27.61 -4.69 3.64
CA MET A 29 28.81 -4.01 3.14
C MET A 29 29.59 -3.34 4.28
N LEU A 30 28.91 -2.73 5.25
CA LEU A 30 29.54 -2.10 6.41
C LEU A 30 30.42 -3.07 7.21
N ASN A 31 30.00 -4.32 7.32
CA ASN A 31 30.77 -5.36 8.03
C ASN A 31 32.08 -5.76 7.32
N LYS A 32 32.29 -5.32 6.07
CA LYS A 32 33.42 -5.73 5.21
C LYS A 32 34.33 -4.57 4.83
N ILE A 33 34.05 -3.35 5.28
CA ILE A 33 34.78 -2.15 4.87
C ILE A 33 35.62 -1.63 6.03
N GLU A 34 36.94 -1.65 5.85
CA GLU A 34 37.92 -1.13 6.80
C GLU A 34 38.26 0.35 6.57
N ASN A 35 37.96 0.88 5.37
CA ASN A 35 38.20 2.29 5.03
C ASN A 35 37.16 3.21 5.69
N GLY A 36 37.62 4.11 6.57
CA GLY A 36 36.76 5.02 7.35
C GLY A 36 35.87 5.92 6.49
N ASP A 37 36.40 6.55 5.45
CA ASP A 37 35.65 7.48 4.59
C ASP A 37 34.54 6.78 3.78
N LEU A 38 34.82 5.59 3.26
CA LEU A 38 33.83 4.77 2.56
C LEU A 38 32.76 4.25 3.52
N ARG A 39 33.16 3.89 4.73
CA ARG A 39 32.26 3.42 5.78
C ARG A 39 31.28 4.53 6.18
N GLU A 40 31.76 5.75 6.40
CA GLU A 40 30.93 6.91 6.73
C GLU A 40 29.92 7.24 5.62
N LYS A 41 30.34 7.20 4.35
CA LYS A 41 29.42 7.41 3.20
C LYS A 41 28.30 6.38 3.16
N ILE A 42 28.57 5.13 3.50
CA ILE A 42 27.55 4.06 3.52
C ILE A 42 26.60 4.22 4.69
N ILE A 43 27.10 4.62 5.87
CA ILE A 43 26.24 4.92 7.03
C ILE A 43 25.25 6.03 6.66
N ASN A 44 25.72 7.13 6.08
CA ASN A 44 24.84 8.24 5.66
C ASN A 44 23.79 7.80 4.63
N ALA A 45 24.18 6.98 3.65
CA ALA A 45 23.24 6.44 2.67
C ALA A 45 22.19 5.51 3.32
N GLN A 46 22.61 4.70 4.30
CA GLN A 46 21.74 3.80 5.04
C GLN A 46 20.72 4.56 5.90
N ASP A 47 21.13 5.63 6.57
CA ASP A 47 20.25 6.47 7.39
C ASP A 47 19.18 7.16 6.53
N MET A 48 19.56 7.66 5.35
CA MET A 48 18.59 8.22 4.39
C MET A 48 17.55 7.18 3.95
N ILE A 49 17.97 5.97 3.62
CA ILE A 49 17.08 4.87 3.23
C ILE A 49 16.16 4.48 4.39
N PHE A 50 16.70 4.44 5.61
CA PHE A 50 15.94 4.12 6.82
C PHE A 50 14.80 5.11 7.05
N HIS A 51 15.07 6.41 6.99
CA HIS A 51 14.03 7.43 7.11
C HIS A 51 12.97 7.35 6.01
N GLU A 52 13.37 7.04 4.76
CA GLU A 52 12.41 6.84 3.67
C GLU A 52 11.53 5.60 3.89
N ILE A 53 12.09 4.51 4.43
CA ILE A 53 11.35 3.31 4.82
C ILE A 53 10.32 3.65 5.89
N GLU A 54 10.71 4.33 6.97
CA GLU A 54 9.81 4.65 8.09
C GLU A 54 8.59 5.44 7.64
N GLN A 55 8.79 6.53 6.89
CA GLN A 55 7.68 7.37 6.43
C GLN A 55 6.73 6.61 5.51
N LYS A 56 7.27 5.87 4.54
CA LYS A 56 6.46 5.07 3.60
C LYS A 56 5.75 3.91 4.31
N ALA A 57 6.40 3.30 5.31
CA ALA A 57 5.86 2.16 6.04
C ALA A 57 4.67 2.58 6.88
N SER A 58 4.74 3.74 7.55
CA SER A 58 3.64 4.27 8.35
C SER A 58 2.40 4.57 7.50
N GLU A 59 2.57 5.24 6.35
CA GLU A 59 1.44 5.51 5.45
C GLU A 59 0.85 4.21 4.87
N TYR A 60 1.70 3.29 4.44
CA TYR A 60 1.27 2.00 3.92
C TYR A 60 0.52 1.17 4.98
N LYS A 61 1.01 1.16 6.22
CA LYS A 61 0.42 0.42 7.35
C LYS A 61 -1.00 0.91 7.62
N ILE A 62 -1.21 2.23 7.71
CA ILE A 62 -2.54 2.81 7.94
C ILE A 62 -3.50 2.40 6.82
N LEU A 63 -3.08 2.55 5.56
CA LEU A 63 -3.92 2.19 4.41
C LEU A 63 -4.21 0.68 4.35
N SER A 64 -3.21 -0.17 4.63
CA SER A 64 -3.39 -1.61 4.65
C SER A 64 -4.36 -2.03 5.74
N SER A 65 -4.16 -1.55 6.96
CA SER A 65 -5.05 -1.81 8.09
C SER A 65 -6.48 -1.36 7.82
N ALA A 66 -6.66 -0.17 7.23
CA ALA A 66 -7.98 0.35 6.85
C ALA A 66 -8.70 -0.54 5.82
N VAL A 67 -7.97 -1.09 4.85
CA VAL A 67 -8.51 -2.04 3.86
C VAL A 67 -8.77 -3.41 4.50
N ASP A 68 -7.88 -3.85 5.39
CA ASP A 68 -7.95 -5.16 6.03
C ASP A 68 -9.11 -5.28 7.03
N ALA A 69 -9.47 -4.17 7.68
CA ALA A 69 -10.62 -4.06 8.58
C ALA A 69 -11.98 -4.08 7.86
N LEU A 70 -12.01 -3.97 6.53
CA LEU A 70 -13.27 -4.03 5.79
C LEU A 70 -13.93 -5.43 5.88
N PRO A 71 -15.26 -5.49 5.98
CA PRO A 71 -16.00 -6.75 5.86
C PRO A 71 -15.68 -7.48 4.54
N GLY A 72 -15.69 -8.82 4.54
CA GLY A 72 -15.19 -9.63 3.42
C GLY A 72 -15.66 -9.22 2.02
N ILE A 73 -16.95 -8.91 1.85
CA ILE A 73 -17.49 -8.44 0.57
C ILE A 73 -16.97 -7.04 0.20
N GLN A 74 -16.88 -6.11 1.15
CA GLN A 74 -16.33 -4.77 0.93
C GLN A 74 -14.84 -4.85 0.56
N LYS A 75 -14.07 -5.64 1.30
CA LYS A 75 -12.65 -5.91 1.04
C LYS A 75 -12.45 -6.50 -0.35
N SER A 76 -13.22 -7.52 -0.71
CA SER A 76 -13.18 -8.14 -2.05
C SER A 76 -13.46 -7.13 -3.16
N VAL A 77 -14.48 -6.28 -2.98
CA VAL A 77 -14.81 -5.21 -3.94
C VAL A 77 -13.64 -4.24 -4.12
N ILE A 78 -13.02 -3.76 -3.04
CA ILE A 78 -11.87 -2.86 -3.09
C ILE A 78 -10.66 -3.53 -3.77
N ILE A 79 -10.28 -4.73 -3.32
CA ILE A 79 -9.13 -5.47 -3.86
C ILE A 79 -9.29 -5.72 -5.36
N TYR A 80 -10.47 -6.18 -5.78
CA TYR A 80 -10.70 -6.47 -7.18
C TYR A 80 -10.75 -5.18 -8.01
N CYS A 81 -11.39 -4.12 -7.53
CA CYS A 81 -11.47 -2.84 -8.23
C CYS A 81 -10.09 -2.19 -8.45
N TYR A 82 -9.18 -2.29 -7.48
CA TYR A 82 -7.96 -1.48 -7.44
C TYR A 82 -6.64 -2.25 -7.50
N PHE A 83 -6.58 -3.53 -7.09
CA PHE A 83 -5.31 -4.30 -7.05
C PHE A 83 -5.22 -5.38 -8.14
N LYS A 84 -6.28 -6.16 -8.36
CA LYS A 84 -6.25 -7.27 -9.34
C LYS A 84 -6.52 -6.84 -10.78
N ASN A 85 -6.93 -5.60 -11.01
CA ASN A 85 -7.34 -5.11 -12.33
C ASN A 85 -6.24 -4.46 -13.18
N GLY A 86 -4.99 -4.47 -12.72
CA GLY A 86 -3.88 -3.71 -13.31
C GLY A 86 -3.25 -4.25 -14.60
N SER A 87 -3.53 -5.48 -15.06
CA SER A 87 -2.61 -6.12 -16.03
C SER A 87 -3.21 -6.98 -17.14
N LYS A 88 -4.55 -7.04 -17.31
CA LYS A 88 -5.16 -7.82 -18.40
C LYS A 88 -5.81 -6.90 -19.45
N PRO A 89 -5.49 -7.06 -20.76
CA PRO A 89 -6.18 -6.36 -21.83
C PRO A 89 -7.66 -6.79 -21.84
N GLY A 90 -8.57 -5.83 -22.07
CA GLY A 90 -10.02 -6.06 -22.13
C GLY A 90 -10.86 -5.01 -21.40
N ASN A 91 -12.18 -5.04 -21.61
CA ASN A 91 -13.11 -4.06 -21.04
C ASN A 91 -13.21 -4.23 -19.52
N LYS A 92 -12.63 -3.28 -18.76
CA LYS A 92 -12.62 -3.25 -17.29
C LYS A 92 -14.01 -3.43 -16.67
N LYS A 93 -15.06 -2.89 -17.31
CA LYS A 93 -16.44 -3.02 -16.82
C LYS A 93 -16.95 -4.46 -16.90
N GLU A 94 -16.64 -5.17 -17.97
CA GLU A 94 -17.13 -6.53 -18.21
C GLU A 94 -16.54 -7.54 -17.21
N ARG A 95 -15.23 -7.42 -16.93
CA ARG A 95 -14.56 -8.24 -15.91
C ARG A 95 -15.09 -7.99 -14.50
N LEU A 96 -15.31 -6.72 -14.16
CA LEU A 96 -15.95 -6.35 -12.91
C LEU A 96 -17.35 -6.96 -12.83
N SER A 97 -18.15 -6.87 -13.89
CA SER A 97 -19.49 -7.46 -13.94
C SER A 97 -19.44 -8.97 -13.70
N LYS A 98 -18.65 -9.73 -14.48
CA LYS A 98 -18.53 -11.19 -14.35
C LYS A 98 -18.08 -11.63 -12.96
N HIS A 99 -17.11 -10.94 -12.34
CA HIS A 99 -16.66 -11.27 -11.00
C HIS A 99 -17.76 -11.06 -9.96
N TYR A 100 -18.51 -9.96 -10.05
CA TYR A 100 -19.56 -9.68 -9.05
C TYR A 100 -20.85 -10.45 -9.31
N GLU A 101 -21.15 -10.78 -10.55
CA GLU A 101 -22.21 -11.73 -10.92
C GLU A 101 -21.95 -13.11 -10.29
N SER A 102 -20.69 -13.59 -10.30
CA SER A 102 -20.34 -14.84 -9.58
C SER A 102 -20.49 -14.76 -8.05
N LEU A 103 -20.58 -13.54 -7.50
CA LEU A 103 -20.86 -13.29 -6.08
C LEU A 103 -22.35 -12.97 -5.83
N GLY A 104 -23.21 -13.12 -6.85
CA GLY A 104 -24.65 -12.80 -6.76
C GLY A 104 -24.95 -11.31 -6.61
N LEU A 105 -24.02 -10.43 -6.98
CA LEU A 105 -24.16 -8.98 -6.80
C LEU A 105 -24.39 -8.26 -8.13
N SER A 106 -25.42 -7.42 -8.17
CA SER A 106 -25.62 -6.51 -9.30
C SER A 106 -24.57 -5.38 -9.30
N TYR A 107 -24.29 -4.84 -10.50
CA TYR A 107 -23.38 -3.70 -10.64
C TYR A 107 -23.76 -2.50 -9.75
N GLY A 108 -25.06 -2.22 -9.60
CA GLY A 108 -25.56 -1.17 -8.71
C GLY A 108 -25.25 -1.44 -7.24
N LYS A 109 -25.41 -2.69 -6.79
CA LYS A 109 -25.06 -3.11 -5.43
C LYS A 109 -23.55 -2.99 -5.19
N VAL A 110 -22.72 -3.38 -6.15
CA VAL A 110 -21.26 -3.22 -6.10
C VAL A 110 -20.87 -1.75 -5.98
N LYS A 111 -21.47 -0.86 -6.78
CA LYS A 111 -21.20 0.58 -6.72
C LYS A 111 -21.52 1.15 -5.33
N SER A 112 -22.61 0.71 -4.72
CA SER A 112 -23.00 1.09 -3.36
C SER A 112 -22.01 0.56 -2.31
N ILE A 113 -21.66 -0.73 -2.38
CA ILE A 113 -20.66 -1.36 -1.50
C ILE A 113 -19.32 -0.64 -1.61
N ARG A 114 -18.84 -0.37 -2.83
CA ARG A 114 -17.59 0.37 -3.07
C ARG A 114 -17.63 1.76 -2.45
N LYS A 115 -18.73 2.50 -2.62
CA LYS A 115 -18.89 3.84 -2.04
C LYS A 115 -18.82 3.80 -0.51
N LYS A 116 -19.48 2.81 0.13
CA LYS A 116 -19.42 2.64 1.59
C LYS A 116 -18.01 2.28 2.05
N ALA A 117 -17.38 1.30 1.41
CA ALA A 117 -16.02 0.87 1.72
C ALA A 117 -14.99 2.01 1.62
N LEU A 118 -15.09 2.84 0.57
CA LEU A 118 -14.19 3.99 0.40
C LEU A 118 -14.36 5.01 1.54
N LYS A 119 -15.59 5.26 2.01
CA LYS A 119 -15.83 6.14 3.16
C LYS A 119 -15.22 5.57 4.44
N THR A 120 -15.35 4.26 4.67
CA THR A 120 -14.76 3.59 5.82
C THR A 120 -13.24 3.67 5.79
N ILE A 121 -12.62 3.41 4.63
CA ILE A 121 -11.16 3.55 4.46
C ILE A 121 -10.72 4.99 4.70
N GLU A 122 -11.44 5.96 4.14
CA GLU A 122 -11.10 7.38 4.29
C GLU A 122 -11.16 7.84 5.74
N ALA A 123 -12.19 7.43 6.49
CA ALA A 123 -12.30 7.73 7.91
C ALA A 123 -11.16 7.11 8.72
N ALA A 124 -10.86 5.82 8.50
CA ALA A 124 -9.76 5.13 9.19
C ALA A 124 -8.39 5.72 8.83
N TYR A 125 -8.19 6.12 7.56
CA TYR A 125 -6.96 6.76 7.11
C TYR A 125 -6.74 8.11 7.79
N LEU A 126 -7.77 8.95 7.86
CA LEU A 126 -7.68 10.25 8.53
C LEU A 126 -7.43 10.10 10.04
N ALA A 127 -8.07 9.13 10.69
CA ALA A 127 -7.82 8.84 12.10
C ALA A 127 -6.36 8.42 12.35
N GLY A 128 -5.83 7.46 11.59
CA GLY A 128 -4.43 7.03 11.74
C GLY A 128 -3.41 8.11 11.39
N GLN A 129 -3.74 9.04 10.47
CA GLN A 129 -2.87 10.18 10.19
C GLN A 129 -2.85 11.21 11.32
N ALA A 130 -3.96 11.37 12.06
CA ALA A 130 -4.01 12.25 13.23
C ALA A 130 -3.15 11.67 14.37
N GLU A 131 -3.24 10.36 14.62
CA GLU A 131 -2.42 9.66 15.62
C GLU A 131 -0.91 9.84 15.36
N LEU A 132 -0.46 9.71 14.11
CA LEU A 132 0.94 9.93 13.73
C LEU A 132 1.42 11.38 13.88
N ALA A 133 0.51 12.35 13.95
CA ALA A 133 0.86 13.76 14.10
C ALA A 133 0.96 14.18 15.59
N GLU A 134 0.51 13.32 16.50
CA GLU A 134 0.56 13.52 17.96
C GLU A 134 1.75 12.80 18.63
N GLU A 135 2.48 11.95 17.89
CA GLU A 135 3.74 11.29 18.29
C GLU A 135 4.97 12.15 17.95
#